data_AF-A0A520HLQ3-F1
#
_entry.id   AF-A0A520HLQ3-F1
#
_cell.length_a   1.000
_cell.length_b   1.000
_cell.length_c   1.000
_cell.angle_alpha   90.00
_cell.angle_beta   90.00
_cell.angle_gamma   90.00
#
_symmetry.space_group_name_H-M   'P 1'
#
loop_
_entity.id
_entity.type
_entity.pdbx_description
1 polymer ?
#
loop_
_entity_poly.entity_id
_entity_poly.type
_entity_poly.pdbx_seq_one_letter_code
_entity_poly.pdbx_strand_id
1 'polypeptide(L)'
;PSVTTSPVNETIHDFTGFPAELYAIRYAAPGSAWLVDRVAGLIETAGGTVSRVPGRGLDHGAWVPMRLVYPEADIPVVQLSVQTALGPDYHYKLGQLLAPLREEGVLIVGSGSFTHDLSSFRQYYNALHAPAPVWVDQFADWMTSAIEEGRVDDLLAYRNRAPQAVRNHPTEEHLLPLFVALGAGSAGGSEHLHASTTHGILRMDAFAFGGAA
;
A
#
# COMPACT_ATOMS: atom_id res chain seq x y z
N PRO A 1 -5.83 4.02 -13.84
CA PRO A 1 -6.24 3.99 -12.42
C PRO A 1 -7.41 4.94 -12.17
N SER A 2 -8.08 4.82 -11.04
CA SER A 2 -9.20 5.67 -10.62
C SER A 2 -8.82 6.49 -9.41
N VAL A 3 -9.29 7.74 -9.32
CA VAL A 3 -9.08 8.65 -8.21
C VAL A 3 -10.41 9.01 -7.56
N THR A 4 -10.50 8.94 -6.23
CA THR A 4 -11.71 9.34 -5.49
C THR A 4 -11.85 10.86 -5.49
N THR A 5 -13.08 11.37 -5.68
CA THR A 5 -13.33 12.82 -5.75
C THR A 5 -14.34 13.33 -4.71
N SER A 6 -14.59 12.54 -3.66
CA SER A 6 -15.50 12.90 -2.58
C SER A 6 -14.92 14.06 -1.76
N PRO A 7 -15.70 15.13 -1.47
CA PRO A 7 -15.22 16.27 -0.67
C PRO A 7 -14.97 15.90 0.80
N VAL A 8 -15.68 14.90 1.29
CA VAL A 8 -15.45 14.23 2.58
C VAL A 8 -15.55 12.74 2.30
N ASN A 9 -14.59 11.96 2.77
CA ASN A 9 -14.59 10.53 2.54
C ASN A 9 -15.46 9.81 3.58
N GLU A 10 -16.41 9.01 3.12
CA GLU A 10 -17.11 8.07 3.99
C GLU A 10 -16.20 6.89 4.37
N THR A 11 -16.47 6.24 5.50
CA THR A 11 -15.74 5.03 5.91
C THR A 11 -16.42 3.79 5.32
N ILE A 12 -15.74 3.11 4.41
CA ILE A 12 -16.20 1.84 3.84
C ILE A 12 -15.74 0.69 4.74
N HIS A 13 -16.67 -0.21 5.04
CA HIS A 13 -16.41 -1.47 5.75
C HIS A 13 -16.53 -2.62 4.75
N ASP A 14 -15.47 -2.83 3.97
CA ASP A 14 -15.37 -3.83 2.91
C ASP A 14 -14.90 -5.21 3.41
N PHE A 15 -15.15 -5.49 4.69
CA PHE A 15 -14.86 -6.76 5.36
C PHE A 15 -16.09 -7.30 6.10
N THR A 16 -16.12 -8.61 6.32
CA THR A 16 -17.23 -9.30 7.00
C THR A 16 -16.73 -10.22 8.11
N GLY A 17 -17.60 -10.57 9.07
CA GLY A 17 -17.29 -11.56 10.10
C GLY A 17 -16.59 -11.02 11.36
N PHE A 18 -16.55 -9.70 11.54
CA PHE A 18 -15.95 -9.05 12.71
C PHE A 18 -17.00 -8.60 13.74
N PRO A 19 -16.58 -8.25 14.98
CA PRO A 19 -17.47 -7.66 15.99
C PRO A 19 -18.12 -6.34 15.52
N ALA A 20 -19.31 -6.03 16.07
CA ALA A 20 -20.10 -4.85 15.68
C ALA A 20 -19.35 -3.53 15.89
N GLU A 21 -18.45 -3.49 16.88
CA GLU A 21 -17.62 -2.35 17.24
C GLU A 21 -16.74 -1.91 16.08
N LEU A 22 -16.23 -2.85 15.26
CA LEU A 22 -15.44 -2.53 14.07
C LEU A 22 -16.28 -1.80 13.01
N TYR A 23 -17.57 -2.15 12.88
CA TYR A 23 -18.51 -1.49 11.94
C TYR A 23 -19.00 -0.12 12.43
N ALA A 24 -18.76 0.21 13.69
CA ALA A 24 -19.10 1.51 14.27
C ALA A 24 -17.99 2.56 14.06
N ILE A 25 -16.78 2.14 13.66
CA ILE A 25 -15.64 3.04 13.46
C ILE A 25 -15.92 3.99 12.29
N ARG A 26 -15.57 5.27 12.47
CA ARG A 26 -15.64 6.30 11.42
C ARG A 26 -14.31 7.04 11.35
N TYR A 27 -13.91 7.35 10.13
CA TYR A 27 -12.72 8.10 9.76
C TYR A 27 -13.06 8.97 8.55
N ALA A 28 -13.62 10.15 8.83
CA ALA A 28 -14.21 11.04 7.84
C ALA A 28 -13.22 12.07 7.32
N ALA A 29 -12.06 11.61 6.83
CA ALA A 29 -11.02 12.50 6.32
C ALA A 29 -11.54 13.36 5.14
N PRO A 30 -11.26 14.66 5.10
CA PRO A 30 -11.58 15.51 3.96
C PRO A 30 -10.99 14.96 2.65
N GLY A 31 -11.64 15.21 1.52
CA GLY A 31 -11.01 15.06 0.22
C GLY A 31 -10.20 16.31 -0.16
N SER A 32 -9.49 16.26 -1.29
CA SER A 32 -8.77 17.42 -1.83
C SER A 32 -8.93 17.51 -3.34
N ALA A 33 -9.72 18.48 -3.81
CA ALA A 33 -9.93 18.72 -5.24
C ALA A 33 -8.61 19.07 -5.96
N TRP A 34 -7.76 19.88 -5.32
CA TRP A 34 -6.41 20.19 -5.82
C TRP A 34 -5.59 18.92 -6.02
N LEU A 35 -5.58 18.01 -5.03
CA LEU A 35 -4.79 16.78 -5.12
C LEU A 35 -5.34 15.84 -6.20
N VAL A 36 -6.67 15.75 -6.32
CA VAL A 36 -7.32 15.00 -7.42
C VAL A 36 -6.85 15.51 -8.78
N ASP A 37 -6.91 16.82 -8.99
CA ASP A 37 -6.52 17.45 -10.26
C ASP A 37 -5.02 17.28 -10.52
N ARG A 38 -4.19 17.38 -9.48
CA ARG A 38 -2.74 17.21 -9.60
C ARG A 38 -2.36 15.78 -9.96
N VAL A 39 -2.93 14.78 -9.29
CA VAL A 39 -2.71 13.35 -9.59
C VAL A 39 -3.18 13.02 -11.01
N ALA A 40 -4.38 13.47 -11.39
CA ALA A 40 -4.90 13.26 -12.74
C ALA A 40 -4.00 13.90 -13.79
N GLY A 41 -3.62 15.17 -13.59
CA GLY A 41 -2.77 15.90 -14.52
C GLY A 41 -1.39 15.28 -14.72
N LEU A 42 -0.75 14.78 -13.66
CA LEU A 42 0.53 14.06 -13.78
C LEU A 42 0.39 12.79 -14.65
N ILE A 43 -0.65 11.99 -14.40
CA ILE A 43 -0.91 10.75 -15.13
C ILE A 43 -1.27 11.03 -16.59
N GLU A 44 -2.15 11.99 -16.85
CA GLU A 44 -2.62 12.35 -18.18
C GLU A 44 -1.52 13.01 -19.03
N THR A 45 -0.66 13.84 -18.42
CA THR A 45 0.52 14.42 -19.12
C THR A 45 1.48 13.35 -19.61
N ALA A 46 1.60 12.23 -18.88
CA ALA A 46 2.39 11.08 -19.29
C ALA A 46 1.68 10.15 -20.30
N GLY A 47 0.50 10.54 -20.80
CA GLY A 47 -0.30 9.75 -21.75
C GLY A 47 -1.18 8.67 -21.10
N GLY A 48 -1.30 8.65 -19.77
CA GLY A 48 -2.21 7.78 -19.05
C GLY A 48 -3.66 8.27 -19.05
N THR A 49 -4.55 7.49 -18.47
CA THR A 49 -5.96 7.88 -18.25
C THR A 49 -6.35 7.66 -16.80
N VAL A 50 -7.06 8.63 -16.23
CA VAL A 50 -7.57 8.58 -14.86
C VAL A 50 -9.09 8.69 -14.85
N SER A 51 -9.75 7.72 -14.21
CA SER A 51 -11.19 7.80 -13.96
C SER A 51 -11.45 8.52 -12.64
N ARG A 52 -12.34 9.51 -12.63
CA ARG A 52 -12.76 10.22 -11.42
C ARG A 52 -13.98 9.55 -10.82
N VAL A 53 -13.91 9.17 -9.55
CA VAL A 53 -14.95 8.37 -8.87
C VAL A 53 -15.56 9.18 -7.73
N PRO A 54 -16.74 9.79 -7.92
CA PRO A 54 -17.45 10.49 -6.86
C PRO A 54 -18.15 9.49 -5.92
N GLY A 55 -18.35 9.89 -4.67
CA GLY A 55 -19.16 9.14 -3.69
C GLY A 55 -18.52 7.84 -3.18
N ARG A 56 -17.33 7.47 -3.66
CA ARG A 56 -16.54 6.41 -3.04
C ARG A 56 -15.86 6.98 -1.80
N GLY A 57 -16.04 6.30 -0.67
CA GLY A 57 -15.29 6.52 0.58
C GLY A 57 -13.93 5.81 0.61
N LEU A 58 -13.28 5.84 1.76
CA LEU A 58 -12.03 5.11 2.03
C LEU A 58 -12.33 3.68 2.44
N ASP A 59 -11.70 2.70 1.80
CA ASP A 59 -11.72 1.30 2.24
C ASP A 59 -10.78 1.03 3.41
N HIS A 60 -10.89 -0.15 4.03
CA HIS A 60 -10.13 -0.49 5.23
C HIS A 60 -8.61 -0.41 5.03
N GLY A 61 -8.13 -0.72 3.81
CA GLY A 61 -6.73 -0.57 3.47
C GLY A 61 -6.26 0.88 3.58
N ALA A 62 -7.13 1.85 3.29
CA ALA A 62 -6.81 3.26 3.42
C ALA A 62 -7.09 3.82 4.83
N TRP A 63 -8.27 3.60 5.41
CA TRP A 63 -8.63 4.29 6.65
C TRP A 63 -7.98 3.70 7.91
N VAL A 64 -7.67 2.40 7.96
CA VAL A 64 -7.04 1.78 9.14
C VAL A 64 -5.65 2.38 9.43
N PRO A 65 -4.68 2.38 8.49
CA PRO A 65 -3.37 2.97 8.76
C PRO A 65 -3.47 4.48 9.00
N MET A 66 -4.32 5.18 8.25
CA MET A 66 -4.50 6.63 8.42
C MET A 66 -5.06 6.98 9.80
N ARG A 67 -6.01 6.20 10.33
CA ARG A 67 -6.53 6.40 11.68
C ARG A 67 -5.49 6.15 12.78
N LEU A 68 -4.53 5.26 12.55
CA LEU A 68 -3.45 5.01 13.52
C LEU A 68 -2.44 6.16 13.56
N VAL A 69 -2.12 6.74 12.40
CA VAL A 69 -1.12 7.82 12.28
C VAL A 69 -1.74 9.20 12.55
N TYR A 70 -2.96 9.44 12.07
CA TYR A 70 -3.66 10.72 12.11
C TYR A 70 -5.10 10.56 12.63
N PRO A 71 -5.28 10.26 13.93
CA PRO A 71 -6.58 9.85 14.50
C PRO A 71 -7.70 10.89 14.37
N GLU A 72 -7.37 12.18 14.28
CA GLU A 72 -8.34 13.28 14.19
C GLU A 72 -8.98 13.41 12.80
N ALA A 73 -8.48 12.69 11.80
CA ALA A 73 -8.99 12.74 10.42
C ALA A 73 -9.04 14.16 9.81
N ASP A 74 -8.10 15.02 10.19
CA ASP A 74 -8.03 16.43 9.77
C ASP A 74 -7.11 16.65 8.55
N ILE A 75 -6.37 15.62 8.13
CA ILE A 75 -5.56 15.64 6.91
C ILE A 75 -6.40 15.20 5.70
N PRO A 76 -6.42 15.98 4.59
CA PRO A 76 -7.09 15.57 3.38
C PRO A 76 -6.50 14.29 2.76
N VAL A 77 -7.36 13.35 2.38
CA VAL A 77 -6.99 12.06 1.78
C VAL A 77 -7.68 11.88 0.43
N VAL A 78 -6.90 11.45 -0.57
CA VAL A 78 -7.36 11.05 -1.89
C VAL A 78 -6.86 9.64 -2.17
N GLN A 79 -7.75 8.74 -2.57
CA GLN A 79 -7.40 7.36 -2.85
C GLN A 79 -7.20 7.14 -4.35
N LEU A 80 -6.11 6.48 -4.71
CA LEU A 80 -5.79 6.04 -6.08
C LEU A 80 -5.90 4.51 -6.15
N SER A 81 -6.62 3.98 -7.14
CA SER A 81 -6.83 2.53 -7.27
C SER A 81 -5.59 1.79 -7.77
N VAL A 82 -5.28 0.66 -7.16
CA VAL A 82 -4.31 -0.33 -7.67
C VAL A 82 -4.79 -0.90 -9.02
N GLN A 83 -3.87 -1.18 -9.95
CA GLN A 83 -4.17 -1.80 -11.23
C GLN A 83 -3.66 -3.25 -11.24
N THR A 84 -4.47 -4.16 -10.69
CA THR A 84 -4.04 -5.54 -10.33
C THR A 84 -3.44 -6.36 -11.46
N ALA A 85 -3.76 -6.05 -12.72
CA ALA A 85 -3.24 -6.73 -13.90
C ALA A 85 -1.91 -6.16 -14.46
N LEU A 86 -1.40 -5.05 -13.90
CA LEU A 86 -0.27 -4.31 -14.50
C LEU A 86 1.09 -4.54 -13.81
N GLY A 87 1.11 -5.25 -12.68
CA GLY A 87 2.34 -5.74 -12.03
C GLY A 87 3.29 -4.65 -11.46
N PRO A 88 4.45 -5.05 -10.92
CA PRO A 88 5.40 -4.17 -10.23
C PRO A 88 5.92 -3.00 -11.09
N ASP A 89 6.33 -3.27 -12.33
CA ASP A 89 6.89 -2.26 -13.25
C ASP A 89 5.97 -1.06 -13.45
N TYR A 90 4.67 -1.33 -13.64
CA TYR A 90 3.68 -0.28 -13.79
C TYR A 90 3.57 0.59 -12.53
N HIS A 91 3.49 -0.05 -11.36
CA HIS A 91 3.29 0.66 -10.10
C HIS A 91 4.54 1.44 -9.69
N TYR A 92 5.74 0.93 -9.99
CA TYR A 92 6.99 1.66 -9.80
C TYR A 92 7.05 2.92 -10.68
N LYS A 93 6.74 2.80 -11.98
CA LYS A 93 6.67 3.96 -12.89
C LYS A 93 5.59 4.95 -12.48
N LEU A 94 4.44 4.47 -12.00
CA LEU A 94 3.39 5.31 -11.45
C LEU A 94 3.90 6.08 -10.21
N GLY A 95 4.64 5.42 -9.32
CA GLY A 95 5.32 6.07 -8.20
C GLY A 95 6.25 7.18 -8.65
N GLN A 96 7.13 6.90 -9.62
CA GLN A 96 8.05 7.90 -10.17
C GLN A 96 7.31 9.10 -10.77
N LEU A 97 6.19 8.85 -11.45
CA LEU A 97 5.36 9.90 -12.02
C LEU A 97 4.70 10.79 -10.95
N LEU A 98 4.37 10.21 -9.80
CA LEU A 98 3.77 10.91 -8.66
C LEU A 98 4.81 11.54 -7.73
N ALA A 99 6.11 11.26 -7.92
CA ALA A 99 7.20 11.78 -7.08
C ALA A 99 7.15 13.31 -6.85
N PRO A 100 6.82 14.18 -7.84
CA PRO A 100 6.74 15.63 -7.63
C PRO A 100 5.77 16.05 -6.51
N LEU A 101 4.74 15.25 -6.22
CA LEU A 101 3.79 15.53 -5.13
C LEU A 101 4.48 15.64 -3.77
N ARG A 102 5.61 14.95 -3.57
CA ARG A 102 6.38 15.00 -2.33
C ARG A 102 6.93 16.41 -2.05
N GLU A 103 7.38 17.09 -3.10
CA GLU A 103 7.87 18.48 -3.03
C GLU A 103 6.71 19.48 -2.86
N GLU A 104 5.49 19.05 -3.18
CA GLU A 104 4.25 19.83 -3.04
C GLU A 104 3.56 19.59 -1.67
N GLY A 105 4.24 18.95 -0.72
CA GLY A 105 3.74 18.71 0.64
C GLY A 105 2.75 17.55 0.76
N VAL A 106 2.76 16.61 -0.19
CA VAL A 106 1.88 15.43 -0.18
C VAL A 106 2.63 14.19 0.30
N LEU A 107 2.06 13.50 1.29
CA LEU A 107 2.49 12.17 1.70
C LEU A 107 1.87 11.10 0.78
N ILE A 108 2.71 10.30 0.13
CA ILE A 108 2.28 9.15 -0.66
C ILE A 108 2.36 7.90 0.21
N VAL A 109 1.20 7.26 0.44
CA VAL A 109 1.09 6.04 1.27
C VAL A 109 0.71 4.86 0.39
N GLY A 110 1.58 3.85 0.33
CA GLY A 110 1.26 2.53 -0.23
C GLY A 110 0.81 1.60 0.89
N SER A 111 -0.50 1.37 1.03
CA SER A 111 -1.06 0.46 2.03
C SER A 111 -1.43 -0.87 1.41
N GLY A 112 -0.97 -1.97 2.03
CA GLY A 112 -1.12 -3.33 1.55
C GLY A 112 -0.66 -4.35 2.60
N SER A 113 -0.14 -5.49 2.17
CA SER A 113 0.41 -6.51 3.06
C SER A 113 1.73 -7.04 2.52
N PHE A 114 2.76 -7.13 3.38
CA PHE A 114 4.10 -7.55 2.96
C PHE A 114 4.14 -9.04 2.62
N THR A 115 3.33 -9.86 3.29
CA THR A 115 3.00 -11.25 2.89
C THR A 115 1.49 -11.45 2.93
N HIS A 116 0.91 -12.19 1.98
CA HIS A 116 -0.54 -12.26 1.81
C HIS A 116 -1.02 -13.57 1.17
N ASP A 117 -0.90 -14.67 1.90
CA ASP A 117 -1.51 -15.95 1.52
C ASP A 117 -2.78 -16.24 2.34
N LEU A 118 -3.93 -15.76 1.85
CA LEU A 118 -5.20 -16.03 2.51
C LEU A 118 -5.65 -17.49 2.40
N SER A 119 -5.10 -18.28 1.47
CA SER A 119 -5.44 -19.71 1.38
C SER A 119 -4.95 -20.48 2.62
N SER A 120 -3.83 -20.03 3.19
CA SER A 120 -3.28 -20.53 4.44
C SER A 120 -3.97 -19.93 5.68
N PHE A 121 -4.69 -18.81 5.56
CA PHE A 121 -5.21 -18.07 6.72
C PHE A 121 -6.10 -18.92 7.62
N ARG A 122 -6.91 -19.83 7.07
CA ARG A 122 -7.75 -20.74 7.88
C ARG A 122 -6.92 -21.61 8.84
N GLN A 123 -5.73 -22.04 8.44
CA GLN A 123 -4.84 -22.84 9.28
C GLN A 123 -4.22 -21.99 10.41
N TYR A 124 -4.00 -20.71 10.15
CA TYR A 124 -3.29 -19.80 11.05
C TYR A 124 -4.20 -18.81 11.79
N TYR A 125 -5.51 -18.91 11.61
CA TYR A 125 -6.51 -18.00 12.19
C TYR A 125 -6.36 -17.83 13.71
N ASN A 126 -6.15 -18.93 14.45
CA ASN A 126 -5.99 -18.89 15.90
C ASN A 126 -4.53 -18.68 16.35
N ALA A 127 -3.61 -18.42 15.41
CA ALA A 127 -2.17 -18.39 15.63
C ALA A 127 -1.63 -16.94 15.77
N LEU A 128 -2.38 -16.05 16.44
CA LEU A 128 -2.15 -14.60 16.45
C LEU A 128 -0.69 -14.20 16.71
N HIS A 129 -0.02 -14.86 17.66
CA HIS A 129 1.37 -14.62 18.05
C HIS A 129 2.32 -15.76 17.65
N ALA A 130 1.90 -16.64 16.73
CA ALA A 130 2.76 -17.72 16.29
C ALA A 130 3.95 -17.18 15.50
N PRO A 131 5.13 -17.83 15.62
CA PRO A 131 6.28 -17.48 14.80
C PRO A 131 5.95 -17.70 13.32
N ALA A 132 6.62 -16.94 12.47
CA ALA A 132 6.49 -17.09 11.05
C ALA A 132 7.03 -18.45 10.58
N PRO A 133 6.32 -19.15 9.67
CA PRO A 133 6.90 -20.28 8.97
C PRO A 133 8.09 -19.86 8.11
N VAL A 134 9.04 -20.78 7.91
CA VAL A 134 10.25 -20.56 7.10
C VAL A 134 9.98 -19.92 5.73
N TRP A 135 8.87 -20.30 5.08
CA TRP A 135 8.54 -19.79 3.75
C TRP A 135 8.10 -18.31 3.76
N VAL A 136 7.58 -17.82 4.89
CA VAL A 136 7.22 -16.41 5.10
C VAL A 136 8.50 -15.61 5.35
N ASP A 137 9.34 -16.05 6.28
CA ASP A 137 10.58 -15.36 6.62
C ASP A 137 11.54 -15.30 5.43
N GLN A 138 11.75 -16.41 4.71
CA GLN A 138 12.62 -16.41 3.52
C GLN A 138 12.24 -15.35 2.49
N PHE A 139 10.94 -15.18 2.25
CA PHE A 139 10.45 -14.18 1.31
C PHE A 139 10.62 -12.77 1.87
N ALA A 140 10.16 -12.54 3.09
CA ALA A 140 10.16 -11.23 3.70
C ALA A 140 11.57 -10.70 3.96
N ASP A 141 12.49 -11.56 4.39
CA ASP A 141 13.90 -11.20 4.59
C ASP A 141 14.59 -10.87 3.25
N TRP A 142 14.30 -11.64 2.20
CA TRP A 142 14.82 -11.35 0.86
C TRP A 142 14.30 -10.02 0.32
N MET A 143 12.99 -9.73 0.49
CA MET A 143 12.38 -8.47 0.07
C MET A 143 12.95 -7.29 0.86
N THR A 144 13.12 -7.45 2.17
CA THR A 144 13.70 -6.43 3.06
C THR A 144 15.13 -6.09 2.65
N SER A 145 16.00 -7.10 2.50
CA SER A 145 17.37 -6.90 1.99
C SER A 145 17.37 -6.22 0.62
N ALA A 146 16.49 -6.63 -0.30
CA ALA A 146 16.40 -6.01 -1.62
C ALA A 146 15.99 -4.53 -1.56
N ILE A 147 15.11 -4.16 -0.62
CA ILE A 147 14.70 -2.77 -0.37
C ILE A 147 15.84 -1.95 0.23
N GLU A 148 16.51 -2.47 1.26
CA GLU A 148 17.59 -1.78 1.97
C GLU A 148 18.83 -1.59 1.10
N GLU A 149 19.14 -2.57 0.24
CA GLU A 149 20.25 -2.53 -0.70
C GLU A 149 19.92 -1.77 -2.01
N GLY A 150 18.68 -1.32 -2.19
CA GLY A 150 18.25 -0.62 -3.40
C GLY A 150 18.27 -1.49 -4.66
N ARG A 151 18.04 -2.81 -4.54
CA ARG A 151 18.02 -3.77 -5.65
C ARG A 151 16.71 -3.68 -6.46
N VAL A 152 16.45 -2.53 -7.07
CA VAL A 152 15.17 -2.23 -7.76
C VAL A 152 14.86 -3.27 -8.85
N ASP A 153 15.81 -3.63 -9.71
CA ASP A 153 15.58 -4.65 -10.74
C ASP A 153 15.20 -6.02 -10.17
N ASP A 154 15.72 -6.36 -8.99
CA ASP A 154 15.33 -7.58 -8.29
C ASP A 154 13.92 -7.48 -7.75
N LEU A 155 13.57 -6.35 -7.14
CA LEU A 155 12.22 -6.08 -6.61
C LEU A 155 11.18 -6.11 -7.72
N LEU A 156 11.44 -5.51 -8.88
CA LEU A 156 10.51 -5.56 -10.02
C LEU A 156 10.35 -6.99 -10.56
N ALA A 157 11.40 -7.80 -10.46
CA ALA A 157 11.39 -9.21 -10.83
C ALA A 157 11.14 -10.17 -9.65
N TYR A 158 10.62 -9.68 -8.51
CA TYR A 158 10.58 -10.45 -7.25
C TYR A 158 9.86 -11.78 -7.41
N ARG A 159 8.81 -11.83 -8.25
CA ARG A 159 8.01 -13.04 -8.48
C ARG A 159 8.85 -14.22 -8.99
N ASN A 160 9.95 -13.93 -9.70
CA ASN A 160 10.87 -14.93 -10.25
C ASN A 160 12.17 -15.07 -9.44
N ARG A 161 12.57 -14.03 -8.69
CA ARG A 161 13.86 -13.99 -7.98
C ARG A 161 13.76 -14.26 -6.49
N ALA A 162 12.67 -13.84 -5.85
CA ALA A 162 12.47 -14.03 -4.42
C ALA A 162 12.10 -15.50 -4.11
N PRO A 163 12.67 -16.09 -3.06
CA PRO A 163 12.24 -17.40 -2.61
C PRO A 163 10.78 -17.34 -2.16
N GLN A 164 9.99 -18.37 -2.47
CA GLN A 164 8.60 -18.50 -2.00
C GLN A 164 7.67 -17.34 -2.41
N ALA A 165 8.00 -16.57 -3.46
CA ALA A 165 7.22 -15.40 -3.88
C ALA A 165 5.77 -15.72 -4.20
N VAL A 166 5.54 -16.69 -5.08
CA VAL A 166 4.19 -17.13 -5.49
C VAL A 166 3.41 -17.71 -4.31
N ARG A 167 4.11 -18.28 -3.32
CA ARG A 167 3.46 -18.80 -2.12
C ARG A 167 3.02 -17.68 -1.18
N ASN A 168 3.85 -16.66 -0.97
CA ASN A 168 3.50 -15.49 -0.15
C ASN A 168 2.50 -14.56 -0.82
N HIS A 169 2.49 -14.55 -2.15
CA HIS A 169 1.59 -13.73 -2.96
C HIS A 169 1.05 -14.57 -4.12
N PRO A 170 0.02 -15.41 -3.87
CA PRO A 170 -0.69 -16.13 -4.93
C PRO A 170 -1.14 -15.17 -6.04
N THR A 171 -1.62 -14.00 -5.62
CA THR A 171 -1.88 -12.81 -6.43
C THR A 171 -1.11 -11.62 -5.86
N GLU A 172 -0.84 -10.60 -6.67
CA GLU A 172 0.13 -9.54 -6.33
C GLU A 172 -0.49 -8.31 -5.68
N GLU A 173 -1.82 -8.17 -5.73
CA GLU A 173 -2.50 -6.89 -5.50
C GLU A 173 -2.20 -6.23 -4.15
N HIS A 174 -1.97 -7.03 -3.10
CA HIS A 174 -1.63 -6.52 -1.77
C HIS A 174 -0.18 -6.05 -1.64
N LEU A 175 0.71 -6.46 -2.55
CA LEU A 175 2.11 -6.00 -2.59
C LEU A 175 2.31 -4.81 -3.55
N LEU A 176 1.48 -4.68 -4.59
CA LEU A 176 1.60 -3.62 -5.61
C LEU A 176 1.70 -2.18 -5.06
N PRO A 177 1.00 -1.80 -3.96
CA PRO A 177 1.16 -0.47 -3.34
C PRO A 177 2.59 -0.14 -2.91
N LEU A 178 3.39 -1.13 -2.50
CA LEU A 178 4.80 -0.96 -2.12
C LEU A 178 5.60 -0.34 -3.27
N PHE A 179 5.37 -0.80 -4.50
CA PHE A 179 6.10 -0.33 -5.66
C PHE A 179 5.78 1.12 -6.02
N VAL A 180 4.57 1.60 -5.73
CA VAL A 180 4.23 3.03 -5.88
C VAL A 180 5.04 3.88 -4.90
N ALA A 181 5.10 3.48 -3.62
CA ALA A 181 5.88 4.20 -2.62
C ALA A 181 7.39 4.17 -2.93
N LEU A 182 7.91 3.00 -3.34
CA LEU A 182 9.29 2.81 -3.78
C LEU A 182 9.63 3.73 -4.97
N GLY A 183 8.75 3.80 -5.98
CA GLY A 183 8.94 4.66 -7.15
C GLY A 183 8.91 6.14 -6.82
N ALA A 184 8.02 6.57 -5.93
CA ALA A 184 7.92 7.97 -5.52
C ALA A 184 9.13 8.42 -4.68
N GLY A 185 9.74 7.50 -3.95
CA GLY A 185 10.93 7.73 -3.13
C GLY A 185 12.26 7.37 -3.81
N SER A 186 12.28 7.01 -5.10
CA SER A 186 13.44 6.37 -5.73
C SER A 186 14.72 7.22 -5.78
N ALA A 187 14.61 8.54 -5.58
CA ALA A 187 15.75 9.45 -5.53
C ALA A 187 16.48 9.48 -4.18
N GLY A 188 15.95 8.81 -3.15
CA GLY A 188 16.58 8.72 -1.82
C GLY A 188 16.72 7.28 -1.32
N GLY A 189 17.15 7.15 -0.07
CA GLY A 189 17.28 5.85 0.60
C GLY A 189 15.93 5.28 1.08
N SER A 190 16.00 4.07 1.62
CA SER A 190 14.89 3.41 2.33
C SER A 190 15.20 3.29 3.82
N GLU A 191 14.16 3.25 4.64
CA GLU A 191 14.24 2.96 6.07
C GLU A 191 13.17 1.94 6.44
N HIS A 192 13.55 0.90 7.17
CA HIS A 192 12.62 -0.09 7.70
C HIS A 192 12.10 0.40 9.05
N LEU A 193 10.88 0.95 9.05
CA LEU A 193 10.28 1.61 10.20
C LEU A 193 9.74 0.63 11.24
N HIS A 194 9.23 -0.51 10.78
CA HIS A 194 8.57 -1.49 11.64
C HIS A 194 8.56 -2.85 10.99
N ALA A 195 8.77 -3.90 11.80
CA ALA A 195 8.64 -5.29 11.40
C ALA A 195 7.87 -6.04 12.48
N SER A 196 6.82 -6.77 12.10
CA SER A 196 6.13 -7.69 13.01
C SER A 196 5.39 -8.77 12.23
N THR A 197 4.99 -9.83 12.93
CA THR A 197 4.22 -10.93 12.35
C THR A 197 2.93 -11.11 13.12
N THR A 198 1.81 -11.18 12.40
CA THR A 198 0.49 -11.50 12.94
C THR A 198 -0.03 -12.78 12.29
N HIS A 199 -0.67 -13.64 13.08
CA HIS A 199 -1.14 -14.94 12.61
C HIS A 199 -0.02 -15.81 12.00
N GLY A 200 1.25 -15.59 12.34
CA GLY A 200 2.40 -16.25 11.73
C GLY A 200 2.64 -15.96 10.24
N ILE A 201 1.62 -15.63 9.45
CA ILE A 201 1.74 -15.53 7.98
C ILE A 201 1.58 -14.12 7.43
N LEU A 202 1.18 -13.16 8.26
CA LEU A 202 1.01 -11.76 7.87
C LEU A 202 2.16 -10.95 8.43
N ARG A 203 3.12 -10.64 7.56
CA ARG A 203 4.20 -9.68 7.82
C ARG A 203 3.64 -8.28 7.69
N MET A 204 3.70 -7.54 8.79
CA MET A 204 3.16 -6.20 8.96
C MET A 204 4.30 -5.19 8.92
N ASP A 205 5.08 -5.23 7.85
CA ASP A 205 6.30 -4.45 7.69
C ASP A 205 5.96 -3.05 7.13
N ALA A 206 6.67 -2.02 7.58
CA ALA A 206 6.48 -0.63 7.15
C ALA A 206 7.82 -0.01 6.74
N PHE A 207 7.82 0.67 5.60
CA PHE A 207 9.01 1.30 5.02
C PHE A 207 8.78 2.77 4.71
N ALA A 208 9.79 3.60 4.94
CA ALA A 208 9.88 4.95 4.39
C ALA A 208 10.83 4.98 3.19
N PHE A 209 10.51 5.80 2.20
CA PHE A 209 11.32 5.97 0.99
C PHE A 209 11.58 7.44 0.70
N GLY A 210 12.78 7.74 0.18
CA GLY A 210 13.11 9.06 -0.34
C GLY A 210 13.72 10.03 0.67
N GLY A 211 14.06 9.58 1.89
CA GLY A 211 14.67 10.37 2.95
C GLY A 211 13.76 11.48 3.52
N ALA A 212 14.20 12.12 4.61
CA ALA A 212 13.60 13.37 5.06
C ALA A 212 13.89 14.47 4.02
N ALA A 213 12.83 15.14 3.55
CA ALA A 213 12.94 16.34 2.72
C ALA A 213 13.47 17.52 3.54
#